data_AF-A0A965FWD9-F1
#
_entry.id   AF-A0A965FWD9-F1
#
_cell.length_a   1.000
_cell.length_b   1.000
_cell.length_c   1.000
_cell.angle_alpha   90.00
_cell.angle_beta   90.00
_cell.angle_gamma   90.00
#
_symmetry.space_group_name_H-M   'P 1'
#
loop_
_entity.id
_entity.type
_entity.pdbx_description
1 polymer ?
#
loop_
_entity_poly.entity_id
_entity_poly.type
_entity_poly.pdbx_seq_one_letter_code
_entity_poly.pdbx_strand_id
1 'polypeptide(L)'
;MFLGKRVKRLSVALLIYVATGPLVHAACTIDRVSLKSGASEVRFTVEVAQTDQERAVGLMNRKSMPKSSGMLFVFPSSGPVSFWMRNTYIPLDMIFLDDRGIVKKVHEAAVP
;
A
#
# COMPACT_ATOMS: atom_id res chain seq x y z
N MET A 1 65.88 -2.59 43.05
CA MET A 1 65.14 -2.94 44.28
C MET A 1 63.89 -2.04 44.34
N PHE A 2 62.71 -2.63 44.11
CA PHE A 2 61.33 -2.11 44.33
C PHE A 2 60.98 -0.68 43.87
N LEU A 3 60.24 -0.49 42.77
CA LEU A 3 58.79 -0.66 42.58
C LEU A 3 57.91 0.25 43.47
N GLY A 4 57.37 1.31 42.86
CA GLY A 4 56.20 2.06 43.33
C GLY A 4 56.03 3.37 42.57
N LYS A 5 54.85 3.92 42.27
CA LYS A 5 53.45 3.51 42.46
C LYS A 5 52.62 4.52 41.63
N ARG A 6 51.58 4.01 40.96
CA ARG A 6 50.30 4.69 40.57
C ARG A 6 50.33 5.76 39.46
N VAL A 7 50.09 5.29 38.23
CA VAL A 7 49.53 6.10 37.14
C VAL A 7 48.05 6.39 37.48
N LYS A 8 47.75 7.65 37.81
CA LYS A 8 46.40 8.23 37.74
C LYS A 8 46.22 8.84 36.34
N ARG A 9 45.00 8.74 35.81
CA ARG A 9 44.38 9.34 34.58
C ARG A 9 43.77 8.18 33.78
N LEU A 10 42.56 7.71 34.12
CA LEU A 10 41.26 8.36 33.90
C LEU A 10 41.15 8.97 32.50
N SER A 11 40.97 8.11 31.50
CA SER A 11 40.40 8.47 30.20
C SER A 11 39.41 7.36 29.84
N VAL A 12 38.15 7.60 30.17
CA VAL A 12 37.02 6.77 29.74
C VAL A 12 36.89 6.97 28.23
N ALA A 13 37.42 6.03 27.44
CA ALA A 13 37.15 5.97 26.01
C ALA A 13 35.73 5.41 25.83
N LEU A 14 34.75 6.32 25.81
CA LEU A 14 33.39 6.01 25.35
C LEU A 14 33.46 5.75 23.84
N LEU A 15 33.75 4.51 23.46
CA LEU A 15 33.49 4.01 22.11
C LEU A 15 31.97 4.02 21.93
N ILE A 16 31.46 5.07 21.29
CA ILE A 16 30.10 5.16 20.79
C ILE A 16 29.94 4.01 19.80
N TYR A 17 29.35 2.91 20.27
CA TYR A 17 28.87 1.85 19.41
C TYR A 17 27.71 2.45 18.63
N VAL A 18 27.98 2.92 17.40
CA VAL A 18 26.94 3.32 16.47
C VAL A 18 26.15 2.05 16.18
N ALA A 19 25.03 1.89 16.86
CA ALA A 19 24.06 0.86 16.57
C ALA A 19 23.52 1.13 15.17
N THR A 20 24.16 0.56 14.16
CA THR A 20 23.60 0.38 12.82
C THR A 20 22.50 -0.66 12.93
N GLY A 21 21.38 -0.25 13.52
CA GLY A 21 20.14 -1.03 13.48
C GLY A 21 19.61 -1.04 12.05
N PRO A 22 19.11 -2.17 11.54
CA PRO A 22 18.48 -2.21 10.24
C PRO A 22 17.24 -1.30 10.27
N LEU A 23 17.19 -0.34 9.35
CA LEU A 23 15.98 0.42 9.04
C LEU A 23 14.93 -0.57 8.51
N VAL A 24 14.04 -1.01 9.41
CA VAL A 24 12.85 -1.77 9.04
C VAL A 24 11.98 -0.86 8.18
N HIS A 25 12.10 -0.97 6.85
CA HIS A 25 11.15 -0.37 5.93
C HIS A 25 9.85 -1.17 6.04
N ALA A 26 8.87 -0.62 6.76
CA ALA A 26 7.52 -1.14 6.75
C ALA A 26 6.95 -0.98 5.34
N ALA A 27 7.08 -2.00 4.49
CA ALA A 27 6.31 -2.11 3.27
C ALA A 27 4.87 -2.52 3.64
N CYS A 28 4.10 -1.56 4.14
CA CYS A 28 2.68 -1.75 4.44
C CYS A 28 1.89 -1.32 3.20
N THR A 29 1.66 -2.24 2.26
CA THR A 29 0.87 -1.93 1.04
C THR A 29 -0.31 -2.88 0.84
N ILE A 30 -0.82 -3.44 1.94
CA ILE A 30 -2.08 -4.19 1.91
C ILE A 30 -3.11 -3.40 2.68
N ASP A 31 -3.93 -2.64 1.95
CA ASP A 31 -5.04 -1.92 2.51
C ASP A 31 -6.33 -2.76 2.40
N ARG A 32 -7.22 -2.63 3.39
CA ARG A 32 -8.50 -3.33 3.41
C ARG A 32 -9.62 -2.33 3.26
N VAL A 33 -10.56 -2.63 2.37
CA VAL A 33 -11.76 -1.83 2.15
C VAL A 33 -12.97 -2.68 2.47
N SER A 34 -13.99 -2.09 3.10
CA SER A 34 -15.28 -2.73 3.28
C SER A 34 -16.40 -1.95 2.61
N LEU A 35 -17.24 -2.67 1.86
CA LEU A 35 -18.48 -2.16 1.29
C LEU A 35 -19.62 -2.57 2.20
N LYS A 36 -20.41 -1.59 2.63
CA LYS A 36 -21.53 -1.79 3.55
C LYS A 36 -22.84 -1.42 2.87
N SER A 37 -23.86 -2.24 3.08
CA SER A 37 -25.24 -1.96 2.66
C SER A 37 -26.18 -2.47 3.75
N GLY A 38 -26.78 -1.56 4.52
CA GLY A 38 -27.56 -1.90 5.70
C GLY A 38 -26.75 -2.74 6.70
N ALA A 39 -27.25 -3.95 7.00
CA ALA A 39 -26.58 -4.90 7.90
C ALA A 39 -25.51 -5.78 7.21
N SER A 40 -25.39 -5.70 5.88
CA SER A 40 -24.43 -6.50 5.10
C SER A 40 -23.10 -5.77 4.94
N GLU A 41 -22.00 -6.52 5.08
CA GLU A 41 -20.64 -6.03 4.84
C GLU A 41 -19.87 -7.05 3.98
N VAL A 42 -19.17 -6.55 2.96
CA VAL A 42 -18.21 -7.32 2.15
C VAL A 42 -16.84 -6.68 2.25
N ARG A 43 -15.80 -7.48 2.47
CA ARG A 43 -14.42 -6.98 2.67
C ARG A 43 -13.53 -7.39 1.50
N PHE A 44 -12.70 -6.45 1.07
CA PHE A 44 -11.73 -6.62 0.01
C PHE A 44 -10.33 -6.28 0.50
N THR A 45 -9.36 -7.06 0.04
CA THR A 45 -7.94 -6.74 0.14
C THR A 45 -7.56 -5.97 -1.12
N VAL A 46 -7.08 -4.73 -0.99
CA VAL A 46 -6.81 -3.87 -2.14
C VAL A 46 -5.35 -3.44 -2.21
N GLU A 47 -4.82 -3.41 -3.43
CA GLU A 47 -3.64 -2.61 -3.77
C GLU A 47 -4.11 -1.16 -3.99
N VAL A 48 -3.33 -0.16 -3.58
CA VAL A 48 -3.72 1.26 -3.76
C VAL A 48 -2.91 1.88 -4.89
N ALA A 49 -3.61 2.49 -5.85
CA ALA A 49 -3.03 3.25 -6.95
C ALA A 49 -3.29 4.75 -6.74
N GLN A 50 -2.26 5.50 -6.35
CA GLN A 50 -2.34 6.93 -6.02
C GLN A 50 -1.62 7.82 -7.03
N THR A 51 -0.62 7.30 -7.74
CA THR A 51 0.09 8.05 -8.79
C THR A 51 -0.55 7.85 -10.16
N ASP A 52 -0.35 8.79 -11.08
CA ASP A 52 -0.83 8.65 -12.46
C ASP A 52 -0.28 7.38 -13.12
N GLN A 53 0.97 7.04 -12.81
CA GLN A 53 1.63 5.84 -13.33
C GLN A 53 0.99 4.57 -12.78
N GLU A 54 0.74 4.48 -11.47
CA GLU A 54 0.05 3.33 -10.85
C GLU A 54 -1.36 3.17 -11.40
N ARG A 55 -2.11 4.27 -11.55
CA ARG A 55 -3.47 4.23 -12.13
C ARG A 55 -3.46 3.78 -13.58
N ALA A 56 -2.50 4.24 -14.38
CA ALA A 56 -2.39 3.87 -15.78
C ALA A 56 -2.04 2.38 -15.97
N VAL A 57 -1.22 1.82 -15.07
CA VAL A 57 -0.92 0.38 -15.02
C VAL A 57 -2.14 -0.41 -14.55
N GLY A 58 -2.74 -0.01 -13.43
CA GLY A 58 -3.89 -0.69 -12.87
C GLY A 58 -3.64 -2.20 -12.66
N LEU A 59 -4.58 -3.02 -13.11
CA LEU A 59 -4.52 -4.48 -13.04
C LEU A 59 -4.04 -5.14 -14.35
N MET A 60 -3.35 -4.40 -15.23
CA MET A 60 -2.84 -4.97 -16.47
C MET A 60 -1.86 -6.13 -16.23
N ASN A 61 -1.80 -7.06 -17.18
CA ASN A 61 -0.94 -8.23 -17.19
C ASN A 61 -1.18 -9.24 -16.05
N ARG A 62 -2.24 -9.08 -15.24
CA ARG A 62 -2.64 -10.05 -14.22
C ARG A 62 -3.38 -11.22 -14.89
N LYS A 63 -2.88 -12.45 -14.70
CA LYS A 63 -3.52 -13.67 -15.22
C LYS A 63 -4.62 -14.21 -14.31
N SER A 64 -4.60 -13.86 -13.04
CA SER A 64 -5.58 -14.24 -12.04
C SER A 64 -5.56 -13.26 -10.88
N MET A 65 -6.64 -13.25 -10.09
CA MET A 65 -6.77 -12.46 -8.87
C MET A 65 -7.66 -13.21 -7.86
N PRO A 66 -7.37 -13.16 -6.56
CA PRO A 66 -8.25 -13.76 -5.54
C PRO A 66 -9.64 -13.11 -5.53
N LYS A 67 -10.68 -13.89 -5.16
CA LYS A 67 -12.10 -13.49 -5.21
C LYS A 67 -12.46 -12.24 -4.38
N SER A 68 -11.68 -11.93 -3.35
CA SER A 68 -11.89 -10.76 -2.48
C SER A 68 -10.69 -9.82 -2.52
N SER A 69 -10.10 -9.70 -3.71
CA SER A 69 -8.99 -8.80 -3.98
C SER A 69 -9.31 -7.84 -5.11
N GLY A 70 -8.67 -6.68 -5.09
CA GLY A 70 -8.85 -5.67 -6.12
C GLY A 70 -7.80 -4.58 -6.02
N MET A 71 -8.07 -3.47 -6.70
CA MET A 71 -7.25 -2.26 -6.64
C MET A 71 -8.14 -1.06 -6.37
N LEU A 72 -7.72 -0.20 -5.44
CA LEU A 72 -8.36 1.07 -5.14
C LEU A 72 -7.63 2.19 -5.88
N PHE A 73 -8.33 2.84 -6.81
CA PHE A 73 -7.83 3.99 -7.56
C PHE A 73 -8.20 5.27 -6.83
N VAL A 74 -7.20 5.97 -6.28
CA VAL A 74 -7.40 7.25 -5.59
C VAL A 74 -7.08 8.38 -6.56
N PHE A 75 -8.00 9.33 -6.74
CA PHE A 75 -7.81 10.49 -7.62
C PHE A 75 -7.64 11.76 -6.78
N PRO A 76 -6.84 12.74 -7.25
CA PRO A 76 -6.59 13.98 -6.51
C PRO A 76 -7.81 14.93 -6.49
N SER A 77 -8.74 14.77 -7.43
CA SER A 77 -9.97 15.55 -7.52
C SER A 77 -11.15 14.66 -7.87
N SER A 78 -12.34 15.07 -7.43
CA SER A 78 -13.59 14.42 -7.80
C SER A 78 -14.00 14.80 -9.22
N GLY A 79 -14.49 13.83 -9.98
CA GLY A 79 -14.91 14.05 -11.36
C GLY A 79 -15.18 12.76 -12.11
N PRO A 80 -15.68 12.86 -13.35
CA PRO A 80 -15.82 11.70 -14.22
C PRO A 80 -14.44 11.13 -14.55
N VAL A 81 -14.29 9.82 -14.35
CA VAL A 81 -13.08 9.06 -14.70
C VAL A 81 -13.44 7.97 -15.69
N SER A 82 -12.51 7.68 -16.60
CA SER A 82 -12.67 6.62 -17.60
C SER A 82 -11.61 5.55 -17.38
N PHE A 83 -12.03 4.31 -17.56
CA PHE A 83 -11.17 3.14 -17.47
C PHE A 83 -11.17 2.39 -18.80
N TRP A 84 -10.06 1.71 -19.06
CA TRP A 84 -9.90 0.81 -20.19
C TRP A 84 -9.44 -0.56 -19.67
N MET A 85 -9.58 -1.58 -20.51
CA MET A 85 -9.17 -2.95 -20.19
C MET A 85 -7.90 -3.37 -20.94
N ARG A 86 -7.13 -2.41 -21.45
CA ARG A 86 -5.94 -2.69 -22.26
C ARG A 86 -4.95 -3.59 -21.48
N ASN A 87 -4.68 -4.77 -22.04
CA ASN A 87 -3.81 -5.80 -21.47
C ASN A 87 -4.31 -6.40 -20.14
N THR A 88 -5.60 -6.31 -19.82
CA THR A 88 -6.20 -6.94 -18.64
C THR A 88 -6.86 -8.25 -19.03
N TYR A 89 -6.31 -9.40 -18.60
CA TYR A 89 -6.78 -10.71 -19.06
C TYR A 89 -8.02 -11.24 -18.32
N ILE A 90 -8.37 -10.64 -17.19
CA ILE A 90 -9.48 -11.06 -16.34
C ILE A 90 -10.63 -10.06 -16.45
N PRO A 91 -11.89 -10.51 -16.53
CA PRO A 91 -13.04 -9.60 -16.44
C PRO A 91 -13.10 -8.99 -15.03
N LEU A 92 -13.47 -7.71 -14.95
CA LEU A 92 -13.47 -6.96 -13.70
C LEU A 92 -14.78 -6.18 -13.50
N ASP A 93 -15.23 -6.13 -12.25
CA ASP A 93 -16.29 -5.21 -11.85
C ASP A 93 -15.66 -3.89 -11.37
N MET A 94 -16.16 -2.77 -11.89
CA MET A 94 -15.72 -1.43 -11.52
C MET A 94 -16.76 -0.75 -10.64
N ILE A 95 -16.34 -0.40 -9.42
CA ILE A 95 -17.19 0.27 -8.43
C ILE A 95 -16.71 1.71 -8.28
N PHE A 96 -17.54 2.67 -8.69
CA PHE A 96 -17.23 4.10 -8.64
C PHE A 96 -17.83 4.72 -7.38
N LEU A 97 -16.99 5.40 -6.59
CA LEU A 97 -17.38 6.06 -5.35
C LEU A 97 -17.22 7.59 -5.47
N ASP A 98 -18.03 8.34 -4.73
CA ASP A 98 -17.81 9.77 -4.51
C ASP A 98 -16.73 10.04 -3.44
N ASP A 99 -16.41 11.31 -3.20
CA ASP A 99 -15.43 11.76 -2.21
C ASP A 99 -15.78 11.44 -0.75
N ARG A 100 -17.04 11.07 -0.50
CA ARG A 100 -17.53 10.58 0.81
C ARG A 100 -17.50 9.06 0.90
N GLY A 101 -17.03 8.36 -0.13
CA GLY A 101 -16.98 6.90 -0.18
C GLY A 101 -18.34 6.25 -0.46
N ILE A 102 -19.30 6.98 -1.04
CA ILE A 102 -20.61 6.44 -1.41
C ILE A 102 -20.54 5.88 -2.83
N VAL A 103 -20.96 4.62 -3.01
CA VAL A 103 -21.05 3.99 -4.32
C VAL A 103 -22.08 4.73 -5.18
N LYS A 104 -21.64 5.25 -6.32
CA LYS A 104 -22.47 5.98 -7.29
C LYS A 104 -22.84 5.11 -8.49
N LYS A 105 -21.95 4.18 -8.88
CA LYS A 105 -22.13 3.32 -10.04
C LYS A 105 -21.35 2.02 -9.86
N VAL A 106 -21.93 0.93 -10.34
CA VAL A 106 -21.23 -0.34 -10.57
C VAL A 106 -21.30 -0.64 -12.06
N HIS A 107 -20.16 -0.99 -12.65
CA HIS A 107 -20.08 -1.51 -14.01
C HIS A 107 -19.52 -2.92 -13.95
N GLU A 108 -20.38 -3.89 -14.23
CA GLU A 108 -20.10 -5.31 -14.07
C GLU A 108 -19.44 -5.87 -15.33
N ALA A 109 -18.56 -6.87 -15.14
CA ALA A 109 -17.96 -7.67 -16.20
C ALA A 109 -17.34 -6.82 -17.34
N ALA A 110 -16.50 -5.84 -16.98
CA ALA A 110 -15.70 -5.11 -17.95
C ALA A 110 -14.90 -6.10 -18.80
N VAL A 111 -14.98 -5.93 -20.12
CA VAL A 111 -14.44 -6.90 -21.08
C VAL A 111 -12.98 -6.53 -21.41
N PRO A 112 -12.04 -7.49 -21.29
CA PRO A 112 -10.66 -7.40 -21.79
C PRO A 112 -10.49 -6.78 -23.18
#